data_AF-A0A1M5NV92-F1
#
_entry.id   AF-A0A1M5NV92-F1
#
_cell.length_a   1.000
_cell.length_b   1.000
_cell.length_c   1.000
_cell.angle_alpha   90.00
_cell.angle_beta   90.00
_cell.angle_gamma   90.00
#
_symmetry.space_group_name_H-M   'P 1'
#
loop_
_entity.id
_entity.type
_entity.pdbx_description
1 polymer ?
#
loop_
_entity_poly.entity_id
_entity_poly.type
_entity_poly.pdbx_seq_one_letter_code
_entity_poly.pdbx_strand_id
1 'polypeptide(L)'
;MIRCITGALLAMSIAAVAAPLQNEFVEIAVQVDQQAGTFELICTPKKVASELPSGWVATCNALGKQLLQLAVDSGMTVQVVDQPFGQAGEFAQFSTDSLPDNVIPRRIISPSFGE
;
A
#
# COMPACT_ATOMS: atom_id res chain seq x y z
N MET A 1 -11.66 -55.93 19.60
CA MET A 1 -11.40 -54.98 18.50
C MET A 1 -12.12 -53.67 18.83
N ILE A 2 -11.40 -52.72 19.42
CA ILE A 2 -11.93 -51.39 19.76
C ILE A 2 -11.35 -50.44 18.72
N ARG A 3 -12.22 -49.89 17.86
CA ARG A 3 -11.87 -48.95 16.80
C ARG A 3 -11.60 -47.58 17.41
N CYS A 4 -10.40 -47.04 17.12
CA CYS A 4 -10.02 -45.66 17.36
C CYS A 4 -11.07 -44.70 16.76
N ILE A 5 -11.60 -43.80 17.59
CA ILE A 5 -12.23 -42.57 17.11
C ILE A 5 -11.24 -41.45 17.40
N THR A 6 -10.35 -41.22 16.44
CA THR A 6 -9.48 -40.05 16.39
C THR A 6 -10.35 -38.83 16.13
N GLY A 7 -10.74 -38.14 17.20
CA GLY A 7 -11.38 -36.83 17.12
C GLY A 7 -10.36 -35.80 16.65
N ALA A 8 -10.33 -35.54 15.33
CA ALA A 8 -9.58 -34.43 14.77
C ALA A 8 -10.29 -33.12 15.17
N LEU A 9 -9.77 -32.44 16.19
CA LEU A 9 -10.09 -31.04 16.47
C LEU A 9 -9.50 -30.21 15.32
N LEU A 10 -10.34 -29.93 14.31
CA LEU A 10 -10.04 -28.94 13.29
C LEU A 10 -10.17 -27.55 13.95
N ALA A 11 -9.06 -27.04 14.49
CA ALA A 11 -8.97 -25.63 14.86
C ALA A 11 -8.95 -24.81 13.57
N MET A 12 -10.10 -24.28 13.16
CA MET A 12 -10.17 -23.25 12.14
C MET A 12 -9.63 -21.95 12.74
N SER A 13 -8.31 -21.77 12.65
CA SER A 13 -7.69 -20.48 12.86
C SER A 13 -8.06 -19.59 11.67
N ILE A 14 -9.03 -18.71 11.87
CA ILE A 14 -9.32 -17.63 10.90
C ILE A 14 -8.20 -16.61 11.08
N ALA A 15 -7.08 -16.81 10.38
CA ALA A 15 -6.18 -15.70 10.13
C ALA A 15 -6.92 -14.75 9.19
N ALA A 16 -7.42 -13.62 9.72
CA ALA A 16 -7.78 -12.49 8.89
C ALA A 16 -6.48 -12.02 8.23
N VAL A 17 -6.17 -12.58 7.05
CA VAL A 17 -5.17 -11.99 6.18
C VAL A 17 -5.81 -10.68 5.75
N ALA A 18 -5.27 -9.56 6.20
CA ALA A 18 -5.58 -8.30 5.56
C ALA A 18 -5.15 -8.48 4.10
N ALA A 19 -6.14 -8.65 3.21
CA ALA A 19 -5.84 -8.76 1.80
C ALA A 19 -4.99 -7.54 1.43
N PRO A 20 -3.83 -7.71 0.75
CA PRO A 20 -3.12 -6.54 0.23
C PRO A 20 -4.15 -5.75 -0.57
N LEU A 21 -4.19 -4.43 -0.39
CA LEU A 21 -5.14 -3.58 -1.11
C LEU A 21 -4.89 -3.76 -2.61
N GLN A 22 -5.66 -4.65 -3.23
CA GLN A 22 -5.37 -5.13 -4.57
C GLN A 22 -5.70 -4.01 -5.54
N ASN A 23 -4.68 -3.53 -6.23
CA ASN A 23 -4.84 -2.64 -7.35
C ASN A 23 -4.07 -3.18 -8.55
N GLU A 24 -4.72 -3.18 -9.71
CA GLU A 24 -4.15 -3.71 -10.95
C GLU A 24 -3.09 -2.78 -11.56
N PHE A 25 -3.11 -1.49 -11.22
CA PHE A 25 -2.25 -0.46 -11.79
C PHE A 25 -1.08 -0.07 -10.88
N VAL A 26 -1.28 -0.11 -9.56
CA VAL A 26 -0.29 0.33 -8.57
C VAL A 26 -0.10 -0.66 -7.44
N GLU A 27 1.05 -0.57 -6.78
CA GLU A 27 1.38 -1.25 -5.53
C GLU A 27 1.76 -0.22 -4.48
N ILE A 28 1.25 -0.39 -3.25
CA ILE A 28 1.62 0.43 -2.10
C ILE A 28 2.37 -0.42 -1.08
N ALA A 29 3.51 0.07 -0.62
CA ALA A 29 4.30 -0.54 0.44
C ALA A 29 4.65 0.49 1.52
N VAL A 30 4.84 0.00 2.74
CA VAL A 30 5.41 0.75 3.87
C VAL A 30 6.81 0.22 4.14
N GLN A 31 7.81 1.09 4.23
CA GLN A 31 9.15 0.77 4.69
C GLN A 31 9.41 1.46 6.02
N VAL A 32 9.83 0.72 7.05
CA VAL A 32 10.07 1.27 8.39
C VAL A 32 11.57 1.29 8.67
N ASP A 33 12.10 2.47 9.01
CA ASP A 33 13.43 2.62 9.58
C ASP A 33 13.31 2.65 11.11
N GLN A 34 13.60 1.51 11.73
CA GLN A 34 13.55 1.38 13.19
C GLN A 34 14.62 2.18 13.92
N GLN A 35 15.73 2.55 13.26
CA GLN A 35 16.79 3.33 13.88
C GLN A 35 16.47 4.82 13.89
N ALA A 36 15.87 5.31 12.80
CA ALA A 36 15.41 6.69 12.69
C ALA A 36 14.02 6.92 13.32
N GLY A 37 13.27 5.84 13.59
CA GLY A 37 11.89 5.95 14.05
C GLY A 37 10.94 6.49 12.98
N THR A 38 11.31 6.36 11.71
CA THR A 38 10.55 6.88 10.57
C THR A 38 10.01 5.74 9.72
N PHE A 39 9.04 6.07 8.86
CA PHE A 39 8.61 5.16 7.81
C PHE A 39 8.32 5.93 6.52
N GLU A 40 8.43 5.22 5.41
CA GLU A 40 8.14 5.71 4.08
C GLU A 40 6.96 4.97 3.48
N LEU A 41 6.06 5.70 2.82
CA LEU A 41 5.08 5.11 1.92
C LEU A 41 5.62 5.15 0.50
N ILE A 42 5.50 4.04 -0.22
CA ILE A 42 6.00 3.91 -1.59
C ILE A 42 4.84 3.46 -2.48
N CYS A 43 4.55 4.25 -3.52
CA CYS A 43 3.64 3.86 -4.60
C CYS A 43 4.42 3.49 -5.86
N THR A 44 4.25 2.26 -6.36
CA THR A 44 4.95 1.75 -7.54
C THR A 44 3.95 1.39 -8.64
N PRO A 45 3.97 2.05 -9.81
CA PRO A 45 3.18 1.65 -10.97
C PRO A 45 3.61 0.29 -11.51
N LYS A 46 2.64 -0.51 -11.94
CA LYS A 46 2.86 -1.84 -12.52
C LYS A 46 2.84 -1.83 -14.06
N LYS A 47 2.45 -0.70 -14.64
CA LYS A 47 2.11 -0.53 -16.06
C LYS A 47 2.84 0.66 -16.67
N VAL A 48 2.95 0.64 -18.00
CA VAL A 48 3.46 1.79 -18.77
C VAL A 48 2.51 2.98 -18.67
N ALA A 49 3.01 4.19 -18.92
CA ALA A 49 2.26 5.43 -18.79
C ALA A 49 0.94 5.42 -19.58
N SER A 50 0.95 4.89 -20.81
CA SER A 50 -0.25 4.78 -21.66
C SER A 50 -1.33 3.81 -21.14
N GLU A 51 -0.96 2.89 -20.25
CA GLU A 51 -1.88 1.91 -19.64
C GLU A 51 -2.36 2.34 -18.24
N LEU A 52 -1.81 3.42 -17.68
CA LEU A 52 -2.24 3.93 -16.38
C LEU A 52 -3.50 4.78 -16.52
N PRO A 53 -4.51 4.60 -15.65
CA PRO A 53 -5.68 5.45 -15.67
C PRO A 53 -5.32 6.88 -15.27
N SER A 54 -6.03 7.86 -15.86
CA SER A 54 -5.95 9.24 -15.40
C SER A 54 -6.28 9.32 -13.91
N GLY A 55 -5.39 9.90 -13.11
CA GLY A 55 -5.57 9.97 -11.66
C GLY A 55 -5.11 8.73 -10.88
N TRP A 56 -4.29 7.84 -11.45
CA TRP A 56 -3.68 6.72 -10.72
C TRP A 56 -2.94 7.16 -9.44
N VAL A 57 -2.45 8.40 -9.38
CA VAL A 57 -1.87 8.95 -8.15
C VAL A 57 -2.91 9.12 -7.05
N ALA A 58 -4.15 9.52 -7.38
CA ALA A 58 -5.23 9.57 -6.39
C ALA A 58 -5.54 8.18 -5.82
N THR A 59 -5.39 7.14 -6.65
CA THR A 59 -5.44 5.74 -6.20
C THR A 59 -4.31 5.42 -5.23
N CYS A 60 -3.07 5.86 -5.48
CA CYS A 60 -1.99 5.74 -4.50
C CYS A 60 -2.39 6.37 -3.16
N ASN A 61 -2.99 7.55 -3.20
CA ASN A 61 -3.37 8.28 -1.99
C ASN A 61 -4.43 7.52 -1.18
N ALA A 62 -5.48 7.03 -1.85
CA ALA A 62 -6.54 6.27 -1.20
C ALA A 62 -6.02 4.97 -0.56
N LEU A 63 -5.22 4.20 -1.29
CA LEU A 63 -4.68 2.94 -0.81
C LEU A 63 -3.65 3.17 0.31
N GLY A 64 -2.83 4.22 0.20
CA GLY A 64 -1.92 4.66 1.26
C GLY A 64 -2.67 4.96 2.57
N LYS A 65 -3.76 5.75 2.52
CA LYS A 65 -4.60 6.02 3.71
C LYS A 65 -5.12 4.73 4.33
N GLN A 66 -5.68 3.84 3.51
CA GLN A 66 -6.27 2.59 3.99
C GLN A 66 -5.22 1.68 4.65
N LEU A 67 -4.02 1.59 4.08
CA LEU A 67 -2.92 0.82 4.65
C LEU A 67 -2.48 1.36 6.02
N LEU A 68 -2.46 2.69 6.17
CA LEU A 68 -2.16 3.34 7.45
C LEU A 68 -3.28 3.16 8.47
N GLN A 69 -4.54 3.26 8.05
CA GLN A 69 -5.68 3.02 8.94
C GLN A 69 -5.62 1.60 9.49
N LEU A 70 -5.31 0.62 8.65
CA LEU A 70 -5.11 -0.77 9.09
C LEU A 70 -3.95 -0.90 10.10
N ALA A 71 -2.86 -0.16 9.89
CA ALA A 71 -1.73 -0.14 10.84
C ALA A 71 -2.15 0.44 12.20
N VAL A 72 -2.92 1.53 12.21
CA VAL A 72 -3.49 2.12 13.43
C VAL A 72 -4.43 1.14 14.13
N ASP A 73 -5.35 0.52 13.37
CA ASP A 73 -6.29 -0.47 13.90
C ASP A 73 -5.56 -1.70 14.47
N SER A 74 -4.36 -2.00 13.96
CA SER A 74 -3.47 -3.07 14.45
C SER A 74 -2.59 -2.67 15.64
N GLY A 75 -2.74 -1.43 16.16
CA GLY A 75 -2.03 -0.94 17.35
C GLY A 75 -0.69 -0.27 17.07
N MET A 76 -0.37 0.08 15.81
CA MET A 76 0.80 0.90 15.51
C MET A 76 0.51 2.38 15.76
N THR A 77 1.42 3.08 16.43
CA THR A 77 1.32 4.53 16.62
C THR A 77 1.73 5.25 15.34
N VAL A 78 0.76 5.48 14.46
CA VAL A 78 0.96 6.20 13.20
C VAL A 78 -0.12 7.29 13.09
N GLN A 79 0.28 8.53 12.79
CA GLN A 79 -0.69 9.58 12.49
C GLN A 79 -1.20 9.43 11.06
N VAL A 80 -2.48 9.09 10.91
CA VAL A 80 -3.14 9.12 9.60
C VAL A 80 -3.45 10.57 9.27
N VAL A 81 -2.69 11.16 8.35
CA VAL A 81 -3.02 12.48 7.79
C VAL A 81 -3.77 12.35 6.47
N ASP A 82 -4.51 13.39 6.14
CA ASP A 82 -5.44 13.38 5.01
C ASP A 82 -4.79 13.47 3.62
N GLN A 83 -3.45 13.47 3.51
CA GLN A 83 -2.76 13.64 2.23
C GLN A 83 -1.63 12.65 1.97
N PRO A 84 -1.90 11.36 1.65
CA PRO A 84 -0.82 10.46 1.24
C PRO A 84 -0.21 10.87 -0.07
N PHE A 85 1.12 10.77 -0.15
CA PHE A 85 1.97 11.25 -1.23
C PHE A 85 1.95 12.76 -1.51
N GLY A 86 1.01 13.56 -0.99
CA GLY A 86 1.04 15.03 -0.97
C GLY A 86 1.51 15.68 -2.28
N GLN A 87 2.38 16.69 -2.18
CA GLN A 87 2.98 17.40 -3.31
C GLN A 87 3.82 16.50 -4.24
N ALA A 88 4.42 15.43 -3.71
CA ALA A 88 5.13 14.44 -4.53
C ALA A 88 4.16 13.67 -5.44
N GLY A 89 2.93 13.43 -4.97
CA GLY A 89 1.85 12.88 -5.76
C GLY A 89 1.44 13.82 -6.89
N GLU A 90 1.17 15.09 -6.59
CA GLU A 90 0.80 16.08 -7.62
C GLU A 90 1.86 16.20 -8.72
N PHE A 91 3.14 16.29 -8.31
CA PHE A 91 4.25 16.30 -9.25
C PHE A 91 4.33 15.00 -10.07
N ALA A 92 4.12 13.84 -9.44
CA ALA A 92 4.15 12.56 -10.13
C ALA A 92 3.02 12.41 -11.15
N GLN A 93 1.82 12.92 -10.85
CA GLN A 93 0.70 12.93 -11.80
C GLN A 93 1.06 13.76 -13.02
N PHE A 94 1.46 15.01 -12.81
CA PHE A 94 1.87 15.91 -13.90
C PHE A 94 3.02 15.34 -14.73
N SER A 95 4.03 14.78 -14.06
CA SER A 95 5.19 14.19 -14.73
C SER A 95 4.79 12.99 -15.57
N THR A 96 3.90 12.14 -15.06
CA THR A 96 3.46 10.92 -15.76
C THR A 96 2.64 11.24 -16.99
N ASP A 97 1.79 12.26 -16.92
CA ASP A 97 1.00 12.74 -18.07
C ASP A 97 1.90 13.31 -19.19
N SER A 98 3.16 13.61 -18.87
CA SER A 98 4.16 14.11 -19.81
C SER A 98 5.14 13.03 -20.32
N LEU A 99 5.04 11.79 -19.83
CA LEU A 99 5.93 10.71 -20.24
C LEU A 99 5.52 10.11 -21.59
N PRO A 100 6.48 9.63 -22.40
CA PRO A 100 6.17 8.81 -23.57
C PRO A 100 5.41 7.53 -23.20
N ASP A 101 4.51 7.09 -24.08
CA ASP A 101 3.58 5.98 -23.87
C ASP A 101 4.22 4.66 -23.39
N ASN A 102 5.48 4.41 -23.79
CA ASN A 102 6.21 3.18 -23.52
C ASN A 102 7.08 3.24 -22.25
N VAL A 103 7.05 4.34 -21.51
CA VAL A 103 7.83 4.51 -20.27
C VAL A 103 7.01 4.02 -19.08
N ILE A 104 7.64 3.27 -18.19
CA ILE A 104 7.07 2.86 -16.91
C ILE A 104 7.51 3.88 -15.85
N PRO A 105 6.60 4.65 -15.22
CA PRO A 105 6.97 5.52 -14.12
C PRO A 105 7.45 4.66 -12.94
N ARG A 106 8.49 5.10 -12.23
CA ARG A 106 9.17 4.25 -11.24
C ARG A 106 8.42 4.12 -9.93
N ARG A 107 8.41 5.18 -9.12
CA ARG A 107 7.74 5.19 -7.81
C ARG A 107 7.60 6.61 -7.26
N ILE A 108 6.60 6.79 -6.41
CA ILE A 108 6.40 7.97 -5.57
C ILE A 108 6.76 7.54 -4.15
N ILE A 109 7.62 8.29 -3.48
CA ILE A 109 8.04 8.03 -2.10
C ILE A 109 7.56 9.20 -1.25
N SER A 110 6.80 8.91 -0.19
CA SER A 110 6.50 9.85 0.88
C SER A 110 7.49 9.60 2.00
N PRO A 111 8.46 10.51 2.24
CA PRO A 111 9.59 10.29 3.16
C PRO A 111 9.20 10.31 4.64
N SER A 112 8.04 10.87 4.98
CA SER A 112 7.43 10.81 6.31
C SER A 112 5.92 10.98 6.19
N PHE A 113 5.19 10.54 7.23
CA PHE A 113 3.75 10.68 7.33
C PHE A 113 3.36 11.14 8.74
N GLY A 114 3.00 12.42 8.86
CA GLY A 114 2.83 13.10 10.15
C GLY A 114 4.17 13.52 10.77
N GLU A 115 4.17 14.70 11.41
CA GLU A 115 5.19 15.09 12.39
C GLU A 115 4.85 14.49 13.76
#